data_AF-A0A2N1YP31-F1
#
_entry.id   AF-A0A2N1YP31-F1
#
_cell.length_a   1.000
_cell.length_b   1.000
_cell.length_c   1.000
_cell.angle_alpha   90.00
_cell.angle_beta   90.00
_cell.angle_gamma   90.00
#
_symmetry.space_group_name_H-M   'P 1'
#
loop_
_entity.id
_entity.type
_entity.pdbx_description
1 polymer ?
#
loop_
_entity_poly.entity_id
_entity_poly.type
_entity_poly.pdbx_seq_one_letter_code
_entity_poly.pdbx_strand_id
1 'polypeptide(L)'
;VVETLVIKCRRAMEQTGQKTLVMAGGVSANKRLRARLSEALGEKNVRVFYPRQEYCTDNGAMIAFAGALRLAAGERAESLAISVRPRWPLVELSQP
;
A
#
# COMPACT_ATOMS: atom_id res chain seq x y z
N VAL A 1 19.40 3.77 -3.62
CA VAL A 1 17.93 3.86 -3.36
C VAL A 1 17.31 2.50 -3.06
N VAL A 2 17.34 1.52 -3.99
CA VAL A 2 16.73 0.19 -3.77
C VAL A 2 17.21 -0.48 -2.47
N GLU A 3 18.53 -0.55 -2.23
CA GLU A 3 19.07 -1.15 -0.99
C GLU A 3 18.52 -0.49 0.28
N THR A 4 18.40 0.83 0.28
CA THR A 4 17.83 1.59 1.41
C THR A 4 16.40 1.13 1.70
N LEU A 5 15.57 0.97 0.66
CA LEU A 5 14.20 0.49 0.80
C LEU A 5 14.15 -0.94 1.34
N VAL A 6 14.99 -1.83 0.80
CA VAL A 6 15.08 -3.24 1.27
C VAL A 6 15.46 -3.30 2.75
N ILE A 7 16.46 -2.54 3.18
CA ILE A 7 16.90 -2.48 4.59
C ILE A 7 15.76 -1.98 5.48
N LYS A 8 15.04 -0.93 5.06
CA LYS A 8 13.93 -0.36 5.84
C LYS A 8 12.74 -1.31 5.93
N CYS A 9 12.36 -1.96 4.82
CA CYS A 9 11.32 -2.98 4.81
C CYS A 9 11.68 -4.14 5.75
N ARG A 10 12.91 -4.67 5.68
CA ARG A 10 13.36 -5.74 6.59
C ARG A 10 13.23 -5.36 8.06
N ARG A 11 13.71 -4.16 8.44
CA ARG A 11 13.59 -3.65 9.81
C ARG A 11 12.13 -3.51 10.24
N ALA A 12 11.25 -3.02 9.37
CA ALA A 12 9.83 -2.91 9.66
C ALA A 12 9.16 -4.29 9.86
N MET A 13 9.52 -5.30 9.06
CA MET A 13 9.01 -6.66 9.24
C MET A 13 9.47 -7.27 10.58
N GLU A 14 10.73 -7.04 10.97
CA GLU A 14 11.27 -7.48 12.26
C GLU A 14 10.58 -6.78 13.43
N GLN A 15 10.35 -5.47 13.32
CA GLN A 15 9.69 -4.67 14.37
C GLN A 15 8.20 -5.03 14.55
N THR A 16 7.51 -5.30 13.45
CA THR A 16 6.05 -5.57 13.49
C THR A 16 5.70 -7.05 13.67
N GLY A 17 6.67 -7.95 13.47
CA GLY A 17 6.45 -9.40 13.49
C GLY A 17 5.59 -9.93 12.33
N GLN A 18 5.20 -9.07 11.39
CA GLN A 18 4.32 -9.44 10.27
C GLN A 18 5.01 -10.42 9.31
N LYS A 19 4.20 -11.24 8.62
CA LYS A 19 4.68 -12.21 7.62
C LYS A 19 4.31 -11.83 6.19
N THR A 20 3.78 -10.63 6.01
CA THR A 20 3.30 -10.16 4.72
C THR A 20 3.67 -8.70 4.54
N LEU A 21 4.41 -8.42 3.46
CA LEU A 21 4.75 -7.08 3.00
C LEU A 21 3.93 -6.78 1.75
N VAL A 22 3.22 -5.65 1.75
CA VAL A 22 2.55 -5.13 0.55
C VAL A 22 3.31 -3.90 0.06
N MET A 23 3.66 -3.89 -1.22
CA MET A 23 4.31 -2.75 -1.87
C MET A 23 3.38 -2.14 -2.91
N ALA A 24 2.95 -0.90 -2.68
CA ALA A 24 2.08 -0.13 -3.56
C ALA A 24 2.75 1.17 -4.04
N GLY A 25 2.09 1.90 -4.95
CA GLY A 25 2.58 3.14 -5.55
C GLY A 25 3.54 2.91 -6.73
N GLY A 26 3.79 3.95 -7.54
CA GLY A 26 4.49 3.81 -8.82
C GLY A 26 5.90 3.21 -8.72
N VAL A 27 6.61 3.46 -7.61
CA VAL A 27 7.94 2.88 -7.36
C VAL A 27 7.89 1.36 -7.19
N SER A 28 6.76 0.80 -6.74
CA SER A 28 6.57 -0.65 -6.62
C SER A 28 6.61 -1.39 -7.96
N ALA A 29 6.46 -0.68 -9.08
CA ALA A 29 6.57 -1.21 -10.43
C ALA A 29 8.04 -1.48 -10.87
N ASN A 30 9.02 -1.06 -10.06
CA ASN A 30 10.44 -1.27 -10.36
C ASN A 30 10.84 -2.75 -10.19
N LYS A 31 11.20 -3.40 -11.31
CA LYS A 31 11.57 -4.84 -11.33
C LYS A 31 12.76 -5.18 -10.43
N ARG A 32 13.77 -4.30 -10.35
CA ARG A 32 14.96 -4.52 -9.50
C ARG A 32 14.60 -4.52 -8.01
N LEU A 33 13.72 -3.60 -7.59
CA LEU A 33 13.21 -3.55 -6.22
C LEU A 33 12.40 -4.81 -5.88
N ARG A 34 11.52 -5.27 -6.79
CA ARG A 34 10.74 -6.50 -6.59
C ARG A 34 11.63 -7.72 -6.35
N ALA A 35 12.64 -7.91 -7.22
CA ALA A 35 13.59 -9.01 -7.12
C ALA A 35 14.35 -8.98 -5.78
N ARG A 36 14.89 -7.81 -5.39
CA ARG A 36 15.68 -7.68 -4.16
C ARG A 36 14.86 -7.85 -2.88
N LEU A 37 13.61 -7.40 -2.86
CA LEU A 37 12.70 -7.63 -1.73
C LEU A 37 12.33 -9.11 -1.61
N SER A 38 12.06 -9.77 -2.75
CA SER A 38 11.69 -11.20 -2.76
C SER A 38 12.82 -12.08 -2.24
N GLU A 39 14.06 -11.80 -2.66
CA GLU A 39 15.28 -12.45 -2.16
C GLU A 39 15.46 -12.20 -0.65
N ALA A 40 15.56 -10.92 -0.24
CA ALA A 40 15.93 -10.56 1.13
C ALA A 40 14.87 -10.90 2.20
N LEU A 41 13.59 -11.01 1.80
CA LEU A 41 12.48 -11.30 2.71
C LEU A 41 12.00 -12.75 2.60
N GLY A 42 12.25 -13.42 1.47
CA GLY A 42 11.97 -14.84 1.29
C GLY A 42 12.73 -15.70 2.30
N GLU A 43 14.00 -15.37 2.56
CA GLU A 43 14.83 -16.03 3.61
C GLU A 43 14.19 -15.96 5.02
N LYS A 44 13.28 -15.00 5.26
CA LYS A 44 12.62 -14.77 6.55
C LYS A 44 11.16 -15.25 6.59
N ASN A 45 10.73 -16.05 5.61
CA ASN A 45 9.35 -16.52 5.45
C ASN A 45 8.33 -15.36 5.38
N VAL A 46 8.73 -14.22 4.80
CA VAL A 46 7.83 -13.09 4.55
C VAL A 46 7.37 -13.14 3.09
N ARG A 47 6.05 -13.12 2.88
CA ARG A 47 5.45 -13.03 1.55
C ARG A 47 5.41 -11.58 1.10
N VAL A 48 5.77 -11.30 -0.15
CA VAL A 48 5.72 -9.96 -0.71
C VAL A 48 4.69 -9.88 -1.82
N PHE A 49 3.74 -8.95 -1.70
CA PHE A 49 2.68 -8.74 -2.67
C PHE A 49 2.86 -7.43 -3.42
N TYR A 50 2.56 -7.47 -4.71
CA TYR A 50 2.60 -6.33 -5.62
C TYR A 50 1.31 -6.31 -6.44
N PRO A 51 0.73 -5.12 -6.71
CA PRO A 51 -0.30 -4.98 -7.72
C PRO A 51 0.23 -5.36 -9.11
N ARG A 52 -0.70 -5.66 -10.03
CA ARG A 52 -0.41 -5.66 -11.47
C ARG A 52 0.11 -4.28 -11.88
N GLN A 53 0.91 -4.24 -12.94
CA GLN A 53 1.61 -3.01 -13.35
C GLN A 53 0.65 -1.83 -13.57
N GLU A 54 -0.50 -2.08 -14.22
CA GLU A 54 -1.56 -1.09 -14.47
C GLU A 54 -2.23 -0.54 -13.20
N TYR A 55 -2.05 -1.21 -12.06
CA TYR A 55 -2.59 -0.79 -10.76
C TYR A 55 -1.52 -0.24 -9.81
N CYS A 56 -0.26 -0.15 -10.23
CA CYS A 56 0.82 0.41 -9.40
C CYS A 56 0.81 1.94 -9.38
N THR A 57 0.45 2.59 -10.49
CA THR A 57 0.37 4.06 -10.60
C THR A 57 -1.03 4.57 -10.29
N ASP A 58 -1.17 5.88 -10.09
CA ASP A 58 -2.47 6.49 -9.81
C ASP A 58 -3.48 6.16 -10.92
N ASN A 59 -4.63 5.62 -10.50
CA ASN A 59 -5.68 5.16 -11.42
C ASN A 59 -7.06 5.28 -10.77
N GLY A 60 -8.12 5.28 -11.59
CA GLY A 60 -9.50 5.35 -11.08
C GLY A 60 -9.97 4.08 -10.38
N ALA A 61 -9.39 2.91 -10.71
CA ALA A 61 -9.84 1.63 -10.16
C ALA A 61 -9.55 1.52 -8.65
N MET A 62 -8.39 2.01 -8.18
CA MET A 62 -8.08 2.02 -6.75
C MET A 62 -9.02 2.93 -5.94
N ILE A 63 -9.44 4.06 -6.51
CA ILE A 63 -10.38 4.98 -5.86
C ILE A 63 -11.78 4.38 -5.81
N ALA A 64 -12.24 3.80 -6.91
CA ALA A 64 -13.53 3.10 -6.96
C ALA A 64 -13.58 1.93 -5.96
N PHE A 65 -12.51 1.13 -5.89
CA PHE A 65 -12.42 0.01 -4.95
C PHE A 65 -12.41 0.47 -3.48
N ALA A 66 -11.61 1.48 -3.14
CA ALA A 66 -11.57 2.03 -1.79
C ALA A 66 -12.93 2.65 -1.38
N GLY A 67 -13.60 3.37 -2.29
CA GLY A 67 -14.94 3.92 -2.08
C GLY A 67 -15.99 2.83 -1.87
N ALA A 68 -15.96 1.75 -2.67
CA ALA A 68 -16.85 0.62 -2.51
C ALA A 68 -16.66 -0.10 -1.15
N LEU A 69 -15.42 -0.27 -0.68
CA LEU A 69 -15.14 -0.85 0.63
C LEU A 69 -15.70 0.02 1.77
N ARG A 70 -15.49 1.34 1.72
CA ARG A 70 -16.03 2.28 2.72
C ARG A 70 -17.55 2.32 2.71
N LEU A 71 -18.17 2.34 1.54
CA LEU A 71 -19.62 2.26 1.39
C LEU A 71 -20.16 0.93 1.96
N ALA A 72 -19.51 -0.19 1.68
CA ALA A 72 -19.90 -1.50 2.21
C ALA A 72 -19.78 -1.56 3.74
N ALA A 73 -18.84 -0.84 4.32
CA ALA A 73 -18.68 -0.74 5.77
C ALA A 73 -19.64 0.24 6.47
N GLY A 74 -20.54 0.88 5.72
CA GLY A 74 -21.57 1.75 6.27
C GLY A 74 -21.25 3.24 6.23
N GLU A 75 -20.10 3.65 5.68
CA GLU A 75 -19.81 5.06 5.46
C GLU A 75 -20.81 5.65 4.45
N ARG A 76 -21.37 6.80 4.79
CA ARG A 76 -22.36 7.52 3.97
C ARG A 76 -22.00 9.00 3.94
N ALA A 77 -22.28 9.65 2.82
CA ALA A 77 -22.18 11.10 2.75
C ALA A 77 -23.37 11.72 3.52
N GLU A 78 -23.08 12.65 4.43
CA GLU A 78 -24.11 13.40 5.17
C GLU A 78 -24.79 14.45 4.27
N SER A 79 -24.10 14.90 3.22
CA SER A 79 -24.62 15.84 2.24
C SER A 79 -23.94 15.64 0.88
N LEU A 80 -24.41 16.37 -0.13
CA LEU A 80 -23.78 16.40 -1.46
C LEU A 80 -22.52 17.29 -1.51
N ALA A 81 -22.17 17.97 -0.41
CA ALA A 81 -20.98 18.81 -0.36
C ALA A 81 -19.70 17.97 -0.36
N ILE A 82 -18.72 18.36 -1.19
CA ILE A 82 -17.41 17.71 -1.27
C ILE A 82 -16.37 18.65 -0.66
N SER A 83 -15.68 18.18 0.38
CA SER A 83 -14.53 18.86 0.96
C SER A 83 -13.23 18.20 0.50
N VAL A 84 -12.23 19.01 0.18
CA VAL A 84 -10.91 18.54 -0.27
C VAL A 84 -9.84 18.89 0.76
N ARG A 85 -8.99 17.92 1.08
CA ARG A 85 -7.85 18.09 2.00
C ARG A 85 -6.54 17.81 1.25
N PRO A 86 -5.81 18.84 0.76
CA PRO A 86 -4.58 18.65 0.00
C PRO A 86 -3.46 17.94 0.76
N ARG A 87 -3.43 18.12 2.08
CA ARG A 87 -2.55 17.39 3.01
C ARG A 87 -3.43 16.59 3.96
N TRP A 88 -3.62 15.31 3.63
CA TRP A 88 -4.47 14.42 4.39
C TRP A 88 -3.65 13.21 4.88
N PRO A 89 -3.25 13.18 6.15
CA PRO A 89 -2.52 12.06 6.72
C PRO A 89 -3.36 10.78 6.76
N LEU A 90 -2.82 9.67 6.26
CA LEU A 90 -3.52 8.38 6.23
C LEU A 90 -3.89 7.87 7.63
N VAL A 91 -3.10 8.21 8.64
CA VAL A 91 -3.29 7.78 10.05
C VAL A 91 -4.50 8.41 10.73
N GLU A 92 -5.08 9.47 10.14
CA GLU A 92 -6.32 10.09 10.64
C GLU A 92 -7.57 9.35 10.16
N LEU A 93 -7.45 8.44 9.18
CA LEU A 93 -8.60 7.70 8.66
C LEU A 93 -9.01 6.58 9.62
N SER A 94 -10.32 6.44 9.81
CA SER A 94 -10.90 5.20 10.34
C SER A 94 -10.72 4.06 9.33
N GLN A 95 -10.58 2.85 9.86
CA GLN A 95 -10.69 1.65 9.03
C GLN A 95 -12.10 1.62 8.40
N PRO A 96 -12.20 1.21 7.12
CA PRO A 96 -13.49 0.82 6.55
C PRO A 96 -14.07 -0.29 7.43
#